data_AF-A0A7Y8J9E2-F1
#
_entry.id   AF-A0A7Y8J9E2-F1
#
_cell.length_a   1.000
_cell.length_b   1.000
_cell.length_c   1.000
_cell.angle_alpha   90.00
_cell.angle_beta   90.00
_cell.angle_gamma   90.00
#
_symmetry.space_group_name_H-M   'P 1'
#
loop_
_entity.id
_entity.type
_entity.pdbx_description
1 polymer ?
#
loop_
_entity_poly.entity_id
_entity_poly.type
_entity_poly.pdbx_seq_one_letter_code
_entity_poly.pdbx_strand_id
1 'polypeptide(L)'
;MMQKRCSRLLAIAGLAILPALVSAMGSRPQSNDEEAANLRIQPVAKVRLAPPTASGAATGSRSGEELYKAVCSACHETGVAGAPKAGDKTAWGPRIAQGFDALVASAKAGKGAMPPKGGSDATDEELARAVAYLANKAGANFK
;
A
#
# COMPACT_ATOMS: atom_id res chain seq x y z
N MET A 1 30.42 -79.23 43.86
CA MET A 1 31.82 -79.70 44.00
C MET A 1 32.74 -78.67 43.33
N MET A 2 33.75 -78.17 44.06
CA MET A 2 34.99 -77.50 43.58
C MET A 2 34.86 -76.26 42.65
N GLN A 3 35.00 -75.02 43.11
CA GLN A 3 36.27 -74.30 43.35
C GLN A 3 37.26 -74.39 42.17
N LYS A 4 37.56 -73.27 41.50
CA LYS A 4 38.87 -72.57 41.63
C LYS A 4 39.00 -71.33 40.72
N ARG A 5 39.43 -70.28 41.40
CA ARG A 5 39.97 -69.00 40.93
C ARG A 5 41.07 -69.21 39.87
N CYS A 6 41.19 -68.31 38.90
CA CYS A 6 42.46 -67.61 38.68
C CYS A 6 42.31 -66.40 37.74
N SER A 7 42.47 -65.24 38.35
CA SER A 7 42.84 -63.97 37.70
C SER A 7 44.12 -64.14 36.88
N ARG A 8 44.21 -63.46 35.72
CA ARG A 8 45.43 -62.76 35.29
C ARG A 8 45.16 -61.85 34.10
N LEU A 9 45.57 -60.59 34.31
CA LEU A 9 45.66 -59.49 33.36
C LEU A 9 46.47 -59.86 32.12
N LEU A 10 46.11 -59.27 30.98
CA LEU A 10 47.08 -58.74 30.01
C LEU A 10 46.41 -57.62 29.20
N ALA A 11 46.74 -56.38 29.58
CA ALA A 11 46.55 -55.22 28.75
C ALA A 11 47.52 -55.30 27.58
N ILE A 12 47.03 -55.07 26.36
CA ILE A 12 47.86 -54.75 25.20
C ILE A 12 47.28 -53.49 24.57
N ALA A 13 47.90 -52.36 24.90
CA ALA A 13 47.77 -51.11 24.17
C ALA A 13 48.55 -51.23 22.86
N GLY A 14 48.02 -50.71 21.75
CA GLY A 14 48.77 -50.71 20.49
C GLY A 14 48.02 -50.24 19.24
N LEU A 15 47.84 -48.92 19.14
CA LEU A 15 48.01 -48.14 17.90
C LEU A 15 47.17 -48.55 16.66
N ALA A 16 45.92 -48.07 16.61
CA ALA A 16 45.17 -47.96 15.35
C ALA A 16 45.59 -46.68 14.61
N ILE A 17 46.54 -46.81 13.68
CA ILE A 17 46.72 -45.84 12.60
C ILE A 17 46.06 -46.45 11.36
N LEU A 18 44.92 -45.89 10.95
CA LEU A 18 44.34 -46.09 9.62
C LEU A 18 44.23 -44.70 8.95
N PRO A 19 44.70 -44.55 7.70
CA PRO A 19 44.98 -43.27 7.09
C PRO A 19 43.69 -42.56 6.63
N ALA A 20 43.70 -41.23 6.77
CA ALA A 20 42.77 -40.32 6.11
C ALA A 20 42.84 -40.52 4.60
N LEU A 21 41.83 -41.15 3.97
CA LEU A 21 41.77 -41.32 2.52
C LEU A 21 40.35 -41.69 2.02
N VAL A 22 39.34 -40.85 2.27
CA VAL A 22 38.15 -40.74 1.38
C VAL A 22 37.62 -39.30 1.42
N SER A 23 38.34 -38.38 0.77
CA SER A 23 37.79 -37.10 0.33
C SER A 23 37.94 -37.02 -1.19
N ALA A 24 37.03 -37.68 -1.92
CA ALA A 24 36.88 -37.50 -3.36
C ALA A 24 35.57 -38.13 -3.84
N MET A 25 34.42 -37.55 -3.46
CA MET A 25 33.21 -37.68 -4.25
C MET A 25 32.56 -36.30 -4.28
N GLY A 26 32.60 -35.67 -5.45
CA GLY A 26 32.01 -34.34 -5.66
C GLY A 26 30.55 -34.34 -5.26
N SER A 27 30.23 -33.56 -4.23
CA SER A 27 28.88 -33.33 -3.76
C SER A 27 28.06 -32.67 -4.87
N ARG A 28 27.29 -33.47 -5.61
CA ARG A 28 26.12 -32.95 -6.33
C ARG A 28 25.14 -32.49 -5.25
N PRO A 29 24.74 -31.21 -5.19
CA PRO A 29 23.68 -30.81 -4.27
C PRO A 29 22.41 -31.60 -4.62
N GLN A 30 21.76 -32.17 -3.61
CA GLN A 30 20.50 -32.88 -3.83
C GLN A 30 19.48 -31.84 -4.29
N SER A 31 18.76 -32.11 -5.38
CA SER A 31 17.78 -31.21 -6.00
C SER A 31 16.59 -30.83 -5.10
N ASN A 32 16.57 -31.36 -3.88
CA ASN A 32 15.52 -31.33 -2.88
C ASN A 32 16.06 -30.92 -1.50
N ASP A 33 17.23 -30.27 -1.46
CA ASP A 33 17.75 -29.60 -0.27
C ASP A 33 16.89 -28.37 0.03
N GLU A 34 15.79 -28.59 0.76
CA GLU A 34 14.79 -27.58 1.12
C GLU A 34 15.42 -26.37 1.83
N GLU A 35 16.43 -26.60 2.67
CA GLU A 35 17.21 -25.56 3.33
C GLU A 35 17.92 -24.64 2.32
N ALA A 36 18.52 -25.22 1.29
CA ALA A 36 19.23 -24.49 0.25
C ALA A 36 18.26 -23.78 -0.72
N ALA A 37 17.04 -24.28 -0.89
CA ALA A 37 15.97 -23.62 -1.61
C ALA A 37 15.44 -22.41 -0.81
N ASN A 38 15.19 -22.58 0.49
CA ASN A 38 14.68 -21.53 1.38
C ASN A 38 15.66 -20.36 1.50
N LEU A 39 16.97 -20.63 1.55
CA LEU A 39 18.00 -19.59 1.55
C LEU A 39 18.01 -18.72 0.27
N ARG A 40 17.58 -19.26 -0.88
CA ARG A 40 17.52 -18.54 -2.16
C ARG A 40 16.23 -17.73 -2.34
N ILE A 41 15.20 -18.04 -1.58
CA ILE A 41 13.89 -17.36 -1.61
C ILE A 41 13.83 -16.24 -0.54
N GLN A 42 14.89 -16.06 0.25
CA GLN A 42 14.94 -14.97 1.23
C GLN A 42 14.83 -13.60 0.54
N PRO A 43 14.08 -12.66 1.12
CA PRO A 43 13.90 -11.34 0.54
C PRO A 43 15.24 -10.59 0.56
N VAL A 44 15.75 -10.26 -0.63
CA VAL A 44 16.97 -9.45 -0.79
C VAL A 44 16.75 -7.97 -0.44
N ALA A 45 15.49 -7.54 -0.29
CA ALA A 45 15.12 -6.20 0.11
C ALA A 45 13.70 -6.17 0.71
N LYS A 46 13.44 -5.18 1.57
CA LYS A 46 12.09 -4.86 2.04
C LYS A 46 11.61 -3.63 1.26
N VAL A 47 10.58 -3.81 0.43
CA VAL A 47 9.91 -2.66 -0.19
C VAL A 47 9.00 -2.02 0.86
N ARG A 48 9.19 -0.71 1.06
CA ARG A 48 8.26 0.13 1.79
C ARG A 48 7.58 1.03 0.78
N LEU A 49 6.29 0.80 0.55
CA LEU A 49 5.47 1.77 -0.14
C LEU A 49 5.24 2.91 0.84
N ALA A 50 5.78 4.09 0.55
CA ALA A 50 5.32 5.29 1.22
C ALA A 50 3.81 5.42 0.93
N PRO A 51 2.98 5.80 1.92
CA PRO A 51 1.62 6.21 1.62
C PRO A 51 1.66 7.29 0.53
N PRO A 52 0.66 7.38 -0.37
CA PRO A 52 0.67 8.33 -1.47
C PRO A 52 0.81 9.75 -0.91
N THR A 53 2.03 10.27 -0.87
CA THR A 53 2.29 11.66 -0.54
C THR A 53 2.10 12.46 -1.82
N ALA A 54 0.84 12.58 -2.27
CA ALA A 54 0.45 13.88 -2.78
C ALA A 54 0.66 14.82 -1.59
N SER A 55 1.64 15.71 -1.69
CA SER A 55 1.92 16.72 -0.66
C SER A 55 0.60 17.28 -0.10
N GLY A 56 0.23 16.97 1.14
CA GLY A 56 -1.05 17.47 1.66
C GLY A 56 -1.62 16.62 2.78
N ALA A 57 -2.37 17.29 3.65
CA ALA A 57 -2.88 16.81 4.92
C ALA A 57 -3.49 15.40 4.90
N ALA A 58 -3.42 14.73 6.06
CA ALA A 58 -4.10 13.45 6.30
C ALA A 58 -5.57 13.54 5.86
N THR A 59 -6.08 12.46 5.25
CA THR A 59 -7.49 12.35 4.86
C THR A 59 -8.38 12.74 6.04
N GLY A 60 -9.32 13.64 5.80
CA GLY A 60 -10.17 14.33 6.77
C GLY A 60 -9.77 15.77 7.06
N SER A 61 -8.49 16.14 6.88
CA SER A 61 -7.94 17.45 7.28
C SER A 61 -7.78 18.44 6.13
N ARG A 62 -8.02 18.03 4.87
CA ARG A 62 -7.81 18.90 3.70
C ARG A 62 -8.88 19.99 3.63
N SER A 63 -8.47 21.21 3.36
CA SER A 63 -9.39 22.28 2.96
C SER A 63 -10.04 21.99 1.61
N GLY A 64 -11.12 22.71 1.30
CA GLY A 64 -11.80 22.57 0.01
C GLY A 64 -10.90 22.92 -1.18
N GLU A 65 -10.01 23.91 -1.01
CA GLU A 65 -9.04 24.30 -2.02
C GLU A 65 -7.98 23.22 -2.25
N GLU A 66 -7.47 22.61 -1.17
CA GLU A 66 -6.48 21.54 -1.27
C GLU A 66 -7.05 20.32 -2.00
N LEU A 67 -8.26 19.88 -1.64
CA LEU A 67 -8.91 18.78 -2.33
C LEU A 67 -9.24 19.13 -3.78
N TYR A 68 -9.68 20.37 -4.04
CA TYR A 68 -9.89 20.85 -5.41
C TYR A 68 -8.63 20.74 -6.25
N LYS A 69 -7.48 21.24 -5.76
CA LYS A 69 -6.21 21.20 -6.48
C LYS A 69 -5.72 19.77 -6.70
N ALA A 70 -5.89 18.90 -5.71
CA ALA A 70 -5.40 17.53 -5.75
C ALA A 70 -6.20 16.63 -6.70
N VAL A 71 -7.52 16.83 -6.80
CA VAL A 71 -8.40 15.88 -7.51
C VAL A 71 -9.38 16.58 -8.46
N CYS A 72 -10.11 17.60 -7.98
CA CYS A 72 -11.25 18.13 -8.73
C CYS A 72 -10.86 18.98 -9.94
N SER A 73 -9.71 19.66 -9.88
CA SER A 73 -9.15 20.52 -10.93
C SER A 73 -9.01 19.79 -12.26
N ALA A 74 -8.65 18.50 -12.23
CA ALA A 74 -8.48 17.65 -13.40
C ALA A 74 -9.66 17.69 -14.37
N CYS A 75 -10.88 17.89 -13.86
CA CYS A 75 -12.08 18.04 -14.69
C CYS A 75 -12.66 19.45 -14.63
N HIS A 76 -12.71 20.08 -13.46
CA HIS A 76 -13.42 21.33 -13.24
C HIS A 76 -12.61 22.58 -13.62
N GLU A 77 -11.32 22.49 -13.89
CA GLU A 77 -10.56 23.66 -14.34
C GLU A 77 -10.90 24.03 -15.78
N THR A 78 -10.85 23.04 -16.69
CA THR A 78 -11.07 23.26 -18.14
C THR A 78 -12.44 22.80 -18.63
N GLY A 79 -13.19 22.06 -17.80
CA GLY A 79 -14.53 21.56 -18.11
C GLY A 79 -14.53 20.23 -18.88
N VAL A 80 -13.62 19.32 -18.52
CA VAL A 80 -13.50 17.99 -19.14
C VAL A 80 -14.83 17.26 -19.08
N ALA A 81 -15.20 16.61 -20.19
CA ALA A 81 -16.45 15.85 -20.33
C ALA A 81 -17.72 16.64 -19.93
N GLY A 82 -17.71 17.97 -20.08
CA GLY A 82 -18.85 18.83 -19.72
C GLY A 82 -18.94 19.16 -18.23
N ALA A 83 -17.86 18.95 -17.46
CA ALA A 83 -17.81 19.40 -16.07
C ALA A 83 -18.00 20.93 -15.99
N PRO A 84 -18.78 21.44 -15.01
CA PRO A 84 -18.95 22.88 -14.82
C PRO A 84 -17.62 23.51 -14.40
N LYS A 85 -17.12 24.45 -15.20
CA LYS A 85 -15.81 25.08 -14.97
C LYS A 85 -15.81 25.88 -13.68
N ALA A 86 -14.71 25.83 -12.93
CA ALA A 86 -14.52 26.61 -11.72
C ALA A 86 -14.63 28.10 -12.03
N GLY A 87 -15.50 28.81 -11.31
CA GLY A 87 -15.73 30.25 -11.52
C GLY A 87 -16.71 30.61 -12.65
N ASP A 88 -17.22 29.65 -13.42
CA ASP A 88 -18.23 29.90 -14.43
C ASP A 88 -19.61 30.14 -13.78
N LYS A 89 -19.95 31.40 -13.55
CA LYS A 89 -21.21 31.80 -12.91
C LYS A 89 -22.44 31.33 -13.68
N THR A 90 -22.37 31.24 -15.01
CA THR A 90 -23.51 30.82 -15.84
C THR A 90 -23.76 29.32 -15.69
N ALA A 91 -22.70 28.50 -15.70
CA ALA A 91 -22.83 27.07 -15.49
C ALA A 91 -23.25 26.73 -14.04
N TRP A 92 -22.76 27.49 -13.06
CA TRP A 92 -23.00 27.23 -11.65
C TRP A 92 -24.30 27.84 -11.10
N GLY A 93 -24.84 28.91 -11.67
CA GLY A 93 -26.06 29.56 -11.18
C GLY A 93 -27.23 28.59 -10.94
N PRO A 94 -27.65 27.78 -11.94
CA PRO A 94 -28.72 26.79 -11.76
C PRO A 94 -28.38 25.66 -10.79
N ARG A 95 -27.09 25.39 -10.56
CA ARG A 95 -26.61 24.36 -9.64
C ARG A 95 -26.65 24.87 -8.20
N ILE A 96 -26.14 26.08 -7.98
CA ILE A 96 -26.19 26.79 -6.69
C ILE A 96 -27.64 26.95 -6.23
N ALA A 97 -28.58 27.21 -7.15
CA ALA A 97 -30.01 27.32 -6.86
C ALA A 97 -30.64 26.02 -6.30
N GLN A 98 -30.01 24.85 -6.49
CA GLN A 98 -30.46 23.58 -5.90
C GLN A 98 -30.13 23.48 -4.41
N GLY A 99 -29.26 24.36 -3.90
CA GLY A 99 -28.81 24.36 -2.51
C GLY A 99 -27.57 23.50 -2.29
N PHE A 100 -26.89 23.76 -1.17
CA PHE A 100 -25.61 23.14 -0.85
C PHE A 100 -25.71 21.63 -0.69
N ASP A 101 -26.67 21.14 0.09
CA ASP A 101 -26.82 19.71 0.39
C ASP A 101 -27.07 18.88 -0.88
N ALA A 102 -27.84 19.41 -1.84
CA ALA A 102 -28.10 18.76 -3.12
C ALA A 102 -26.82 18.63 -3.97
N LEU A 103 -25.95 19.65 -3.93
CA LEU A 103 -24.66 19.62 -4.61
C LEU A 103 -23.71 18.61 -3.97
N VAL A 104 -23.63 18.60 -2.63
CA VAL A 104 -22.81 17.63 -1.89
C VAL A 104 -23.30 16.21 -2.14
N ALA A 105 -24.62 15.96 -2.11
CA ALA A 105 -25.21 14.66 -2.42
C ALA A 105 -24.88 14.21 -3.85
N SER A 106 -24.97 15.11 -4.83
CA SER A 106 -24.60 14.82 -6.22
C SER A 106 -23.12 14.50 -6.37
N ALA A 107 -22.23 15.26 -5.71
CA ALA A 107 -20.79 14.99 -5.73
C ALA A 107 -20.43 13.67 -5.04
N LYS A 108 -21.13 13.33 -3.95
CA LYS A 108 -20.93 12.09 -3.20
C LYS A 108 -21.36 10.87 -4.00
N ALA A 109 -22.54 10.92 -4.63
CA ALA A 109 -23.06 9.84 -5.46
C ALA A 109 -22.37 9.73 -6.82
N GLY A 110 -21.81 10.83 -7.34
CA GLY A 110 -21.37 10.94 -8.72
C GLY A 110 -22.53 11.30 -9.66
N LYS A 111 -22.21 11.92 -10.81
CA LYS A 111 -23.21 12.35 -11.79
C LYS A 111 -22.60 12.48 -13.19
N GLY A 112 -23.20 11.82 -14.17
CA GLY A 112 -22.68 11.81 -15.54
C GLY A 112 -21.27 11.21 -15.58
N ALA A 113 -20.30 11.95 -16.13
CA ALA A 113 -18.90 11.54 -16.18
C ALA A 113 -18.15 11.73 -14.84
N MET A 114 -18.74 12.41 -13.85
CA MET A 114 -18.12 12.60 -12.54
C MET A 114 -18.32 11.34 -11.68
N PRO A 115 -17.26 10.61 -11.30
CA PRO A 115 -17.38 9.43 -10.44
C PRO A 115 -17.80 9.80 -9.00
N PRO A 116 -18.26 8.83 -8.19
CA PRO A 116 -18.56 9.04 -6.78
C PRO A 116 -17.38 9.71 -6.04
N LYS A 117 -17.70 10.73 -5.23
CA LYS A 117 -16.71 11.57 -4.53
C LYS A 117 -15.64 12.20 -5.44
N GLY A 118 -15.91 12.36 -6.73
CA GLY A 118 -14.92 12.84 -7.71
C GLY A 118 -13.73 11.89 -7.88
N GLY A 119 -13.84 10.62 -7.49
CA GLY A 119 -12.75 9.64 -7.56
C GLY A 119 -11.69 9.82 -6.47
N SER A 120 -11.99 10.60 -5.43
CA SER A 120 -11.10 10.83 -4.29
C SER A 120 -11.36 9.87 -3.14
N ASP A 121 -10.40 9.80 -2.21
CA ASP A 121 -10.53 9.15 -0.90
C ASP A 121 -11.17 10.07 0.16
N ALA A 122 -11.71 11.21 -0.24
CA ALA A 122 -12.15 12.26 0.67
C ALA A 122 -13.23 11.81 1.65
N THR A 123 -13.15 12.32 2.88
CA THR A 123 -14.28 12.24 3.81
C THR A 123 -15.45 13.08 3.29
N ASP A 124 -16.64 12.86 3.83
CA ASP A 124 -17.81 13.62 3.40
C ASP A 124 -17.65 15.12 3.71
N GLU A 125 -16.96 15.46 4.80
CA GLU A 125 -16.67 16.83 5.20
C GLU A 125 -15.65 17.49 4.26
N GLU A 126 -14.61 16.77 3.85
CA GLU A 126 -13.65 17.26 2.84
C GLU A 126 -14.35 17.52 1.50
N LEU A 127 -15.21 16.60 1.08
CA LEU A 127 -15.99 16.74 -0.13
C LEU A 127 -16.93 17.96 -0.05
N ALA A 128 -17.62 18.15 1.07
CA ALA A 128 -18.48 19.29 1.30
C ALA A 128 -17.69 20.62 1.20
N ARG A 129 -16.50 20.69 1.80
CA ARG A 129 -15.61 21.86 1.68
C ARG A 129 -15.18 22.12 0.24
N ALA A 130 -14.87 21.09 -0.54
CA ALA A 130 -14.50 21.25 -1.95
C ALA A 130 -15.68 21.72 -2.81
N VAL A 131 -16.90 21.22 -2.54
CA VAL A 131 -18.13 21.70 -3.18
C VAL A 131 -18.37 23.17 -2.84
N ALA A 132 -18.22 23.56 -1.58
CA ALA A 132 -18.33 24.96 -1.16
C ALA A 132 -17.29 25.83 -1.88
N TYR A 133 -16.03 25.39 -1.95
CA TYR A 133 -14.96 26.11 -2.65
C TYR A 133 -15.30 26.38 -4.12
N LEU A 134 -15.74 25.36 -4.86
CA LEU A 134 -16.12 25.47 -6.28
C LEU A 134 -17.32 26.40 -6.49
N ALA A 135 -18.38 26.21 -5.70
CA ALA A 135 -19.60 27.01 -5.78
C ALA A 135 -19.33 28.48 -5.40
N ASN A 136 -18.53 28.73 -4.36
CA ASN A 136 -18.19 30.07 -3.91
C ASN A 136 -17.33 30.82 -4.92
N LYS A 137 -16.40 30.12 -5.60
CA LYS A 137 -15.68 30.69 -6.76
C LYS A 137 -16.62 31.19 -7.86
N ALA A 138 -17.80 30.59 -7.98
CA ALA A 138 -18.83 30.95 -8.95
C ALA A 138 -19.96 31.83 -8.37
N GLY A 139 -19.80 32.37 -7.16
CA GLY A 139 -20.72 33.37 -6.58
C GLY A 139 -21.68 32.85 -5.51
N ALA A 140 -21.54 31.61 -5.03
CA ALA A 140 -22.21 31.17 -3.81
C ALA A 140 -21.53 31.72 -2.54
N ASN A 141 -22.19 31.52 -1.39
CA ASN A 141 -21.66 31.81 -0.05
C ASN A 141 -21.89 30.63 0.90
N PHE A 142 -21.58 29.42 0.45
CA PHE A 142 -21.66 28.20 1.27
C PHE A 142 -20.51 28.13 2.27
N LYS A 143 -20.75 27.49 3.41
CA LYS A 143 -19.79 27.36 4.52
C LYS A 143 -19.24 25.95 4.59
#